data_AF-A0A3N4ITK8-F1
#
_entry.id   AF-A0A3N4ITK8-F1
#
_cell.length_a   1.000
_cell.length_b   1.000
_cell.length_c   1.000
_cell.angle_alpha   90.00
_cell.angle_beta   90.00
_cell.angle_gamma   90.00
#
_symmetry.space_group_name_H-M   'P 1'
#
loop_
_entity.id
_entity.type
_entity.pdbx_description
1 polymer ?
#
loop_
_entity_poly.entity_id
_entity_poly.type
_entity_poly.pdbx_seq_one_letter_code
_entity_poly.pdbx_strand_id
1 'polypeptide(L)'
;IWNLDESSFKIGESMYWAYSTGPVGRLNNVSYESLELVTVLELISATGDLCKRLLIYERVNLMEAWFLQERQISIPVSTSSTAFINSKIFLSWLKCNFPFSDEWQLLLLDGHSAYIMDEFMQASITEAHVIPIYLFSHMTNMLQPLDCG
;
A
#
# COMPACT_ATOMS: atom_id res chain seq x y z
N ILE A 1 -17.09 1.63 -10.09
CA ILE A 1 -16.37 0.46 -9.54
C ILE A 1 -14.94 0.87 -9.35
N TRP A 2 -14.37 0.57 -8.18
CA TRP A 2 -12.99 0.82 -7.81
C TRP A 2 -12.33 -0.50 -7.44
N ASN A 3 -11.12 -0.73 -7.92
CA ASN A 3 -10.30 -1.89 -7.57
C ASN A 3 -9.12 -1.46 -6.73
N LEU A 4 -8.98 -2.05 -5.55
CA LEU A 4 -7.84 -1.87 -4.66
C LEU A 4 -6.95 -3.11 -4.72
N ASP A 5 -5.65 -2.90 -4.78
CA ASP A 5 -4.66 -3.97 -4.68
C ASP A 5 -3.37 -3.52 -3.97
N GLU A 6 -2.63 -4.49 -3.46
CA GLU A 6 -1.38 -4.31 -2.71
C GLU A 6 -0.20 -4.99 -3.41
N SER A 7 0.82 -4.21 -3.76
CA SER A 7 2.05 -4.71 -4.36
C SER A 7 3.27 -4.40 -3.47
N SER A 8 4.05 -5.41 -3.14
CA SER A 8 5.27 -5.27 -2.33
C SER A 8 6.53 -5.30 -3.19
N PHE A 9 7.44 -4.37 -2.94
CA PHE A 9 8.73 -4.24 -3.63
C PHE A 9 9.87 -4.32 -2.62
N LYS A 10 10.94 -5.01 -2.98
CA LYS A 10 12.14 -5.12 -2.15
C LYS A 10 13.13 -4.02 -2.53
N ILE A 11 13.47 -3.15 -1.59
CA ILE A 11 14.49 -2.12 -1.79
C ILE A 11 15.84 -2.82 -1.92
N GLY A 12 16.71 -2.33 -2.81
CA GLY A 12 18.13 -2.72 -2.85
C GLY A 12 18.45 -3.97 -3.66
N GLU A 13 17.45 -4.64 -4.26
CA GLU A 13 17.68 -5.62 -5.31
C GLU A 13 18.07 -4.91 -6.61
N SER A 14 19.36 -4.61 -6.73
CA SER A 14 19.96 -4.10 -7.96
C SER A 14 20.70 -5.26 -8.66
N MET A 15 20.48 -5.40 -9.95
CA MET A 15 21.08 -6.47 -10.75
C MET A 15 22.61 -6.30 -10.91
N TYR A 16 23.18 -5.16 -10.51
CA TYR A 16 24.55 -4.81 -10.89
C TYR A 16 25.49 -4.36 -9.74
N TRP A 17 25.04 -3.65 -8.69
CA TRP A 17 25.92 -3.21 -7.59
C TRP A 17 25.19 -2.59 -6.39
N ALA A 18 25.72 -2.78 -5.18
CA ALA A 18 25.26 -2.16 -3.93
C ALA A 18 26.43 -1.51 -3.18
N TYR A 19 26.19 -0.35 -2.55
CA TYR A 19 27.17 0.34 -1.70
C TYR A 19 26.76 0.20 -0.24
N SER A 20 27.69 -0.17 0.64
CA SER A 20 27.45 -0.26 2.09
C SER A 20 28.27 0.80 2.83
N THR A 21 27.63 1.54 3.73
CA THR A 21 28.31 2.46 4.65
C THR A 21 28.26 1.90 6.06
N GLY A 22 29.39 1.82 6.75
CA GLY A 22 29.45 1.35 8.13
C GLY A 22 30.56 2.03 8.95
N PRO A 23 30.49 1.93 10.29
CA PRO A 23 31.44 2.58 11.17
C PRO A 23 32.87 2.04 10.97
N VAL A 24 33.86 2.95 11.03
CA VAL A 24 35.28 2.63 10.83
C VAL A 24 35.76 1.69 11.95
N GLY A 25 36.39 0.57 11.59
CA GLY A 25 37.01 -0.36 12.53
C GLY A 25 36.15 -1.56 12.95
N ARG A 26 34.97 -1.75 12.37
CA ARG A 26 34.11 -2.94 12.60
C ARG A 26 34.04 -3.79 11.34
N LEU A 27 34.10 -5.12 11.49
CA LEU A 27 33.77 -6.06 10.42
C LEU A 27 32.29 -5.90 10.07
N ASN A 28 32.03 -5.34 8.89
CA ASN A 28 30.67 -5.22 8.35
C ASN A 28 30.43 -6.43 7.45
N ASN A 29 29.46 -7.28 7.79
CA ASN A 29 28.97 -8.29 6.88
C ASN A 29 28.12 -7.57 5.82
N VAL A 30 28.56 -7.56 4.58
CA VAL A 30 27.76 -7.05 3.45
C VAL A 30 26.76 -8.14 3.09
N SER A 31 25.50 -8.02 3.54
CA SER A 31 24.41 -8.79 2.95
C SER A 31 23.93 -8.05 1.71
N TYR A 32 23.88 -8.75 0.58
CA TYR A 32 23.28 -8.26 -0.68
C TYR A 32 21.76 -8.30 -0.62
N GLU A 33 21.21 -8.89 0.44
CA GLU A 33 19.79 -8.99 0.71
C GLU A 33 19.42 -7.93 1.74
N SER A 34 19.02 -6.74 1.27
CA SER A 34 18.16 -5.89 2.06
C SER A 34 16.80 -6.57 2.16
N LEU A 35 16.37 -6.89 3.38
CA LEU A 35 15.02 -7.41 3.63
C LEU A 35 13.96 -6.30 3.59
N GLU A 36 14.36 -5.04 3.37
CA GLU A 36 13.47 -3.90 3.42
C GLU A 36 12.44 -3.95 2.31
N LEU A 37 11.19 -4.09 2.73
CA LEU A 37 10.03 -4.03 1.86
C LEU A 37 9.40 -2.64 1.85
N VAL A 38 8.93 -2.26 0.67
CA VAL A 38 7.99 -1.16 0.47
C VAL A 38 6.75 -1.71 -0.17
N THR A 39 5.65 -1.54 0.53
CA THR A 39 4.33 -1.89 0.02
C THR A 39 3.71 -0.67 -0.63
N VAL A 40 3.11 -0.86 -1.79
CA VAL A 40 2.32 0.13 -2.53
C VAL A 40 0.87 -0.32 -2.52
N LEU A 41 -0.01 0.55 -2.06
CA LEU A 41 -1.46 0.38 -2.21
C LEU A 41 -1.92 1.21 -3.40
N GLU A 42 -2.60 0.57 -4.35
CA GLU A 42 -3.13 1.21 -5.54
C GLU A 42 -4.65 1.07 -5.61
N LEU A 43 -5.32 2.14 -6.04
CA LEU A 43 -6.76 2.19 -6.20
C LEU A 43 -7.10 2.80 -7.56
N ILE A 44 -7.74 2.02 -8.43
CA ILE A 44 -8.08 2.43 -9.79
C ILE A 44 -9.58 2.26 -10.05
N SER A 45 -10.18 3.18 -10.80
CA SER A 45 -11.56 3.05 -11.24
C SER A 45 -11.65 2.15 -12.49
N ALA A 46 -12.84 1.62 -12.74
CA ALA A 46 -13.13 0.92 -14.00
C ALA A 46 -12.99 1.82 -15.25
N THR A 47 -13.00 3.15 -15.09
CA THR A 47 -12.76 4.12 -16.17
C THR A 47 -11.28 4.47 -16.35
N GLY A 48 -10.39 3.91 -15.53
CA GLY A 48 -8.94 4.17 -15.56
C GLY A 48 -8.50 5.37 -14.71
N ASP A 49 -9.39 5.94 -13.90
CA ASP A 49 -9.03 7.02 -12.97
C ASP A 49 -8.22 6.45 -11.82
N LEU A 50 -7.04 7.03 -11.62
CA LEU A 50 -6.12 6.61 -10.57
C LEU A 50 -6.28 7.49 -9.33
N CYS A 51 -6.51 6.85 -8.19
CA CYS A 51 -6.51 7.51 -6.90
C CYS A 51 -5.08 7.63 -6.31
N LYS A 52 -4.89 8.49 -5.29
CA LYS A 52 -3.59 8.71 -4.65
C LYS A 52 -3.05 7.43 -4.01
N ARG A 53 -2.01 6.84 -4.62
CA ARG A 53 -1.27 5.70 -4.08
C ARG A 53 -0.79 5.92 -2.65
N LEU A 54 -0.70 4.85 -1.86
CA LEU A 54 -0.06 4.87 -0.54
C LEU A 54 1.25 4.08 -0.59
N LEU A 55 2.34 4.67 -0.09
CA LEU A 55 3.57 3.94 0.16
C LEU A 55 3.65 3.56 1.64
N ILE A 56 3.96 2.31 1.95
CA ILE A 56 4.13 1.80 3.31
C ILE A 56 5.54 1.23 3.43
N TYR A 57 6.36 1.83 4.29
CA TYR A 57 7.73 1.37 4.53
C TYR A 57 7.81 0.46 5.75
N GLU A 58 8.66 -0.57 5.67
CA GLU A 58 9.00 -1.48 6.77
C GLU A 58 9.91 -0.83 7.83
N ARG A 59 9.47 0.25 8.48
CA ARG A 59 10.25 0.92 9.53
C ARG A 59 9.34 1.53 10.58
N VAL A 60 9.88 1.83 11.77
CA VAL A 60 9.14 2.54 12.84
C VAL A 60 9.19 4.06 12.63
N ASN A 61 10.27 4.58 12.03
CA ASN A 61 10.42 6.01 11.74
C ASN A 61 11.03 6.21 10.36
N LEU A 62 10.43 7.10 9.58
CA LEU A 62 10.99 7.61 8.33
C LEU A 62 11.74 8.91 8.61
N MET A 63 12.95 9.01 8.09
CA MET A 63 13.70 10.26 8.15
C MET A 63 13.22 11.17 7.02
N GLU A 64 12.40 12.17 7.32
CA GLU A 64 11.85 13.08 6.30
C GLU A 64 12.93 13.76 5.43
N ALA A 65 14.15 13.88 5.96
CA ALA A 65 15.31 14.41 5.28
C ALA A 65 15.78 13.53 4.10
N TRP A 66 15.34 12.28 4.00
CA TRP A 66 15.66 11.41 2.87
C TRP A 66 14.80 11.70 1.64
N PHE A 67 13.66 12.38 1.81
CA PHE A 67 12.71 12.67 0.73
C PHE A 67 12.79 14.12 0.22
N LEU A 68 13.90 14.81 0.47
CA LEU A 68 14.02 16.25 0.19
C LEU A 68 13.78 16.60 -1.29
N GLN A 69 14.08 15.67 -2.20
CA GLN A 69 13.83 15.81 -3.64
C GLN A 69 12.44 15.30 -4.05
N GLU A 70 11.93 14.23 -3.42
CA GLU A 70 10.59 13.67 -3.71
C GLU A 70 9.43 14.46 -3.10
N ARG A 71 9.69 15.48 -2.26
CA ARG A 71 8.66 16.38 -1.69
C ARG A 71 7.77 17.08 -2.74
N GLN A 72 8.15 17.08 -4.01
CA GLN A 72 7.30 17.60 -5.10
C GLN A 72 6.16 16.65 -5.47
N ILE A 73 6.25 15.36 -5.11
CA ILE A 73 5.23 14.35 -5.39
C ILE A 73 4.39 14.16 -4.12
N SER A 74 3.16 14.64 -4.13
CA SER A 74 2.21 14.55 -3.00
C SER A 74 1.66 13.12 -2.82
N ILE A 75 2.54 12.12 -2.68
CA ILE A 75 2.16 10.74 -2.39
C ILE A 75 2.08 10.56 -0.87
N PRO A 76 0.94 10.11 -0.33
CA PRO A 76 0.84 9.66 1.06
C PRO A 76 1.87 8.58 1.38
N VAL A 77 2.57 8.75 2.51
CA VAL A 77 3.52 7.77 3.03
C VAL A 77 3.12 7.36 4.45
N SER A 78 3.16 6.06 4.72
CA SER A 78 2.95 5.47 6.03
C SER A 78 4.07 4.48 6.38
N THR A 79 4.03 3.99 7.60
CA THR A 79 5.05 3.11 8.18
C THR A 79 4.39 1.99 8.95
N SER A 80 4.87 0.77 8.77
CA SER A 80 4.41 -0.41 9.48
C SER A 80 5.61 -1.24 9.92
N SER A 81 5.53 -1.88 11.09
CA SER A 81 6.61 -2.76 11.59
C SER A 81 6.79 -4.02 10.76
N THR A 82 5.83 -4.34 9.88
CA THR A 82 5.83 -5.54 9.04
C THR A 82 5.84 -5.21 7.55
N ALA A 83 5.97 -3.93 7.15
CA ALA A 83 5.75 -3.42 5.78
C ALA A 83 4.32 -3.55 5.25
N PHE A 84 3.53 -4.52 5.73
CA PHE A 84 2.15 -4.73 5.33
C PHE A 84 1.20 -3.66 5.86
N ILE A 85 0.12 -3.46 5.11
CA ILE A 85 -0.99 -2.63 5.53
C ILE A 85 -1.66 -3.21 6.79
N ASN A 86 -2.09 -2.32 7.69
CA ASN A 86 -2.97 -2.68 8.79
C ASN A 86 -4.27 -1.88 8.71
N SER A 87 -5.31 -2.36 9.39
CA SER A 87 -6.66 -1.80 9.32
C SER A 87 -6.71 -0.30 9.67
N LYS A 88 -5.85 0.17 10.58
CA LYS A 88 -5.78 1.59 10.98
C LYS A 88 -5.17 2.46 9.88
N ILE A 89 -4.07 2.02 9.28
CA ILE A 89 -3.42 2.71 8.15
C ILE A 89 -4.41 2.77 6.97
N PHE A 90 -5.04 1.64 6.66
CA PHE A 90 -6.02 1.54 5.58
C PHE A 90 -7.19 2.52 5.77
N LEU A 91 -7.85 2.48 6.93
CA LEU A 91 -8.96 3.40 7.22
C LEU A 91 -8.57 4.87 7.12
N SER A 92 -7.42 5.23 7.70
CA SER A 92 -6.95 6.61 7.69
C SER A 92 -6.66 7.10 6.28
N TRP A 93 -6.06 6.25 5.44
CA TRP A 93 -5.79 6.60 4.05
C TRP A 93 -7.09 6.67 3.24
N LEU A 94 -8.00 5.70 3.41
CA LEU A 94 -9.24 5.62 2.64
C LEU A 94 -10.13 6.85 2.90
N LYS A 95 -10.30 7.26 4.15
CA LYS A 95 -11.08 8.46 4.52
C LYS A 95 -10.58 9.74 3.85
N CYS A 96 -9.27 9.84 3.59
CA CYS A 96 -8.65 11.04 3.04
C CYS A 96 -8.50 11.02 1.52
N ASN A 97 -8.48 9.84 0.90
CA ASN A 97 -8.09 9.69 -0.50
C ASN A 97 -9.19 9.06 -1.35
N PHE A 98 -10.10 8.27 -0.79
CA PHE A 98 -11.17 7.65 -1.57
C PHE A 98 -12.09 8.73 -2.16
N PRO A 99 -12.40 8.67 -3.47
CA PRO A 99 -13.24 9.64 -4.15
C PRO A 99 -14.71 9.34 -3.88
N PHE A 100 -15.13 9.61 -2.64
CA PHE A 100 -16.52 9.47 -2.20
C PHE A 100 -17.47 10.28 -3.08
N SER A 101 -18.64 9.70 -3.32
CA SER A 101 -19.71 10.27 -4.13
C SER A 101 -21.04 10.07 -3.43
N ASP A 102 -22.04 10.88 -3.80
CA ASP A 102 -23.43 10.68 -3.38
C ASP A 102 -24.09 9.47 -4.09
N GLU A 103 -23.39 8.90 -5.07
CA GLU A 103 -23.82 7.73 -5.85
C GLU A 103 -23.16 6.47 -5.29
N TRP A 104 -23.85 5.34 -5.42
CA TRP A 104 -23.33 4.06 -4.95
C TRP A 104 -22.08 3.63 -5.72
N GLN A 105 -21.00 3.37 -4.99
CA GLN A 105 -19.72 2.91 -5.53
C GLN A 105 -19.40 1.50 -5.01
N LEU A 106 -18.95 0.62 -5.91
CA LEU A 106 -18.41 -0.68 -5.53
C LEU A 106 -16.90 -0.57 -5.33
N LEU A 107 -16.39 -1.12 -4.23
CA LEU A 107 -14.96 -1.23 -3.93
C LEU A 107 -14.57 -2.71 -3.87
N LEU A 108 -13.75 -3.16 -4.83
CA LEU A 108 -13.19 -4.50 -4.87
C LEU A 108 -11.92 -4.54 -4.02
N LEU A 109 -11.83 -5.54 -3.15
CA LEU A 109 -10.71 -5.78 -2.23
C LEU A 109 -10.23 -7.22 -2.41
N ASP A 110 -8.93 -7.46 -2.35
CA ASP A 110 -8.44 -8.83 -2.15
C ASP A 110 -8.81 -9.31 -0.74
N GLY A 111 -8.99 -10.61 -0.57
CA GLY A 111 -9.46 -11.21 0.69
C GLY A 111 -8.46 -11.15 1.86
N HIS A 112 -7.52 -10.21 1.87
CA HIS A 112 -6.54 -10.09 2.94
C HIS A 112 -7.20 -9.66 4.25
N SER A 113 -6.79 -10.29 5.35
CA SER A 113 -7.40 -10.12 6.68
C SER A 113 -7.31 -8.69 7.24
N ALA A 114 -6.45 -7.84 6.71
CA ALA A 114 -6.31 -6.45 7.16
C ALA A 114 -7.52 -5.56 6.78
N TYR A 115 -8.33 -5.98 5.80
CA TYR A 115 -9.45 -5.22 5.28
C TYR A 115 -10.78 -5.56 5.95
N ILE A 116 -10.86 -6.72 6.61
CA ILE A 116 -12.09 -7.20 7.27
C ILE A 116 -12.20 -6.52 8.63
N MET A 117 -12.90 -5.40 8.66
CA MET A 117 -13.24 -4.70 9.90
C MET A 117 -14.70 -4.30 9.89
N ASP A 118 -15.46 -4.73 10.90
CA ASP A 118 -16.90 -4.48 11.00
C ASP A 118 -17.22 -2.97 10.97
N GLU A 119 -16.38 -2.16 11.61
CA GLU A 119 -16.49 -0.69 11.61
C GLU A 119 -16.29 -0.10 10.20
N PHE A 120 -15.36 -0.65 9.42
CA PHE A 120 -15.14 -0.21 8.04
C PHE A 120 -16.36 -0.51 7.16
N MET A 121 -16.90 -1.72 7.27
CA MET A 121 -18.08 -2.14 6.51
C MET A 121 -19.29 -1.27 6.85
N GLN A 122 -19.52 -1.03 8.14
CA GLN A 122 -20.62 -0.20 8.60
C GLN A 122 -20.47 1.23 8.07
N ALA A 123 -19.33 1.88 8.31
CA ALA A 123 -19.10 3.26 7.85
C ALA A 123 -19.20 3.39 6.33
N SER A 124 -18.68 2.42 5.57
CA SER A 124 -18.74 2.43 4.10
C SER A 124 -20.17 2.45 3.58
N ILE A 125 -21.02 1.59 4.14
CA ILE A 125 -22.39 1.39 3.66
C ILE A 125 -23.31 2.51 4.18
N THR A 126 -23.18 2.91 5.44
CA THR A 126 -24.15 3.83 6.07
C THR A 126 -23.82 5.30 5.86
N GLU A 127 -22.54 5.65 5.69
CA GLU A 127 -22.09 7.05 5.64
C GLU A 127 -21.53 7.46 4.27
N ALA A 128 -21.04 6.50 3.47
CA ALA A 128 -20.20 6.80 2.31
C ALA A 128 -20.72 6.28 0.96
N HIS A 129 -21.87 5.59 0.92
CA HIS A 129 -22.42 4.94 -0.28
C HIS A 129 -21.43 3.98 -0.97
N VAL A 130 -20.54 3.34 -0.20
CA VAL A 130 -19.56 2.37 -0.70
C VAL A 130 -19.98 0.97 -0.28
N ILE A 131 -20.01 0.05 -1.25
CA ILE A 131 -20.20 -1.39 -1.01
C ILE A 131 -18.86 -2.09 -1.21
N PRO A 132 -18.19 -2.54 -0.14
CA PRO A 132 -16.99 -3.36 -0.24
C PRO A 132 -17.32 -4.78 -0.70
N ILE A 133 -16.58 -5.29 -1.67
CA ILE A 133 -16.67 -6.65 -2.19
C ILE A 133 -15.31 -7.31 -2.01
N TYR A 134 -15.26 -8.32 -1.14
CA TYR A 134 -14.06 -9.12 -0.94
C TYR A 134 -14.02 -10.25 -1.96
N LEU A 135 -12.93 -10.31 -2.72
CA LEU A 135 -12.66 -11.45 -3.59
C LEU A 135 -12.26 -12.66 -2.73
N PHE A 136 -12.65 -13.86 -3.18
CA PHE A 136 -12.29 -15.08 -2.47
C PHE A 136 -10.77 -15.28 -2.46
N SER A 137 -10.27 -15.91 -1.39
CA SER A 137 -8.85 -16.23 -1.27
C SER A 137 -8.38 -17.10 -2.45
N HIS A 138 -7.15 -16.89 -2.89
CA HIS A 138 -6.51 -17.60 -4.00
C HIS A 138 -7.15 -17.41 -5.38
N MET A 139 -8.06 -16.43 -5.55
CA MET A 139 -8.59 -16.03 -6.87
C MET A 139 -7.99 -14.72 -7.39
N THR A 140 -6.94 -14.21 -6.74
CA THR A 140 -6.14 -13.05 -7.15
C THR A 140 -5.78 -13.14 -8.64
N ASN A 141 -5.17 -14.24 -9.08
CA ASN A 141 -4.80 -14.49 -10.48
C ASN A 141 -5.96 -14.66 -11.48
N MET A 142 -7.22 -14.69 -11.05
CA MET A 142 -8.39 -14.85 -11.92
C MET A 142 -9.35 -13.67 -11.87
N LEU A 143 -9.43 -12.99 -10.72
CA LEU A 143 -10.45 -11.99 -10.42
C LEU A 143 -9.89 -10.64 -10.00
N GLN A 144 -8.59 -10.54 -9.66
CA GLN A 144 -7.96 -9.24 -9.44
C GLN A 144 -7.48 -8.67 -10.78
N PRO A 145 -8.11 -7.60 -11.29
CA PRO A 145 -7.69 -6.98 -12.54
C PRO A 145 -6.30 -6.36 -12.46
N LEU A 146 -5.82 -6.02 -11.25
CA LEU A 146 -4.49 -5.45 -11.03
C LEU A 146 -3.38 -6.51 -11.01
N ASP A 147 -3.70 -7.78 -10.71
CA ASP A 147 -2.74 -8.90 -10.73
C ASP A 147 -2.67 -9.64 -12.07
N CYS A 148 -3.62 -9.38 -12.98
CA CYS A 148 -3.63 -9.97 -14.32
C CYS A 148 -2.73 -9.15 -15.28
N GLY A 149 -1.40 -9.24 -15.08
CA GLY A 149 -0.38 -8.70 -15.98
C GLY A 149 0.09 -9.67 -17.05
#